data_AF-A0A0P9EKX4-F1
#
_entry.id   AF-A0A0P9EKX4-F1
#
_cell.length_a   1.000
_cell.length_b   1.000
_cell.length_c   1.000
_cell.angle_alpha   90.00
_cell.angle_beta   90.00
_cell.angle_gamma   90.00
#
_symmetry.space_group_name_H-M   'P 1'
#
loop_
_entity.id
_entity.type
_entity.pdbx_description
1 polymer ?
#
loop_
_entity_poly.entity_id
_entity_poly.type
_entity_poly.pdbx_seq_one_letter_code
_entity_poly.pdbx_strand_id
1 'polypeptide(L)'
;MTREKYEELRKKRLKEREERFKRTIERIKEQNRLIQQRKWAELEGRKRIKAQLLWEKKLEQEKAREAITNAKAAIEEVEEKTKASLYVPEITKKINEMLTEADKSFDLAEYEKAIKLSFEIEELAEKARLEASRKAEEKKRRRKKEGKYFYCVIPFSEEKSFGNIGMNNNEVYTIPYRDVAAIVSDSPMKDYELTEDNTRRHETVLRQVMEEHTVVPVEFGTTIKNERILRRLLRKAYDPTRECLKLVDNMVELGVKAVLNEDIVFVDHGKRKECISDILGSLNTRAKQAVTGDLFSDRLFLNASFLVNKEDINAFSNEVKSLQEKYPMLKLLYSGPWAPYNFVYIKIGAEGMGITKK
;
A
#
# COMPACT_ATOMS: atom_id res chain seq x y z
N MET A 1 76.12 -9.00 -103.33
CA MET A 1 76.26 -9.93 -102.17
C MET A 1 76.28 -11.36 -102.70
N THR A 2 77.19 -12.21 -102.23
CA THR A 2 77.17 -13.65 -102.56
C THR A 2 75.98 -14.34 -101.90
N ARG A 3 75.45 -15.40 -102.52
CA ARG A 3 74.27 -16.15 -102.05
C ARG A 3 74.42 -16.65 -100.60
N GLU A 4 75.62 -17.06 -100.22
CA GLU A 4 75.96 -17.47 -98.84
C GLU A 4 75.84 -16.34 -97.82
N LYS A 5 76.35 -15.13 -98.13
CA LYS A 5 76.22 -13.96 -97.25
C LYS A 5 74.75 -13.57 -97.01
N TYR A 6 73.87 -13.80 -98.00
CA TYR A 6 72.44 -13.54 -97.86
C TYR A 6 71.75 -14.56 -96.93
N GLU A 7 72.09 -15.84 -97.04
CA GLU A 7 71.54 -16.89 -96.18
C GLU A 7 71.99 -16.76 -94.71
N GLU A 8 73.25 -16.41 -94.45
CA GLU A 8 73.73 -16.09 -93.10
C GLU A 8 72.99 -14.88 -92.51
N LEU A 9 72.84 -13.80 -93.28
CA LEU A 9 72.11 -12.62 -92.83
C LEU A 9 70.65 -12.96 -92.50
N ARG A 10 70.01 -13.81 -93.30
CA ARG A 10 68.63 -14.26 -93.11
C ARG A 10 68.48 -15.10 -91.83
N LYS A 11 69.40 -16.04 -91.58
CA LYS A 11 69.43 -16.84 -90.35
C LYS A 11 69.66 -15.98 -89.12
N LYS A 12 70.59 -15.01 -89.19
CA LYS A 12 70.85 -14.05 -88.10
C LYS A 12 69.62 -13.20 -87.78
N ARG A 13 68.97 -12.62 -88.80
CA ARG A 13 67.73 -11.84 -88.63
C ARG A 13 66.59 -12.67 -88.05
N LEU A 14 66.47 -13.94 -88.43
CA LEU A 14 65.45 -14.85 -87.90
C LEU A 14 65.69 -15.13 -86.41
N LYS A 15 66.92 -15.45 -86.02
CA LYS A 15 67.30 -15.69 -84.61
C LYS A 15 67.10 -14.44 -83.75
N GLU A 16 67.49 -13.27 -84.25
CA GLU A 16 67.23 -11.97 -83.57
C GLU A 16 65.73 -11.67 -83.44
N ARG A 17 64.89 -12.11 -84.39
CA ARG A 17 63.44 -11.96 -84.34
C ARG A 17 62.82 -12.91 -83.31
N GLU A 18 63.28 -14.15 -83.24
CA GLU A 18 62.88 -15.13 -82.22
C GLU A 18 63.28 -14.70 -80.82
N GLU A 19 64.50 -14.19 -80.62
CA GLU A 19 64.95 -13.66 -79.34
C GLU A 19 64.18 -12.40 -78.94
N ARG A 20 63.81 -11.53 -79.89
CA ARG A 20 62.91 -10.40 -79.62
C ARG A 20 61.53 -10.90 -79.20
N PHE A 21 60.97 -11.90 -79.89
CA PHE A 21 59.67 -12.46 -79.56
C PHE A 21 59.66 -13.13 -78.18
N LYS A 22 60.70 -13.91 -77.84
CA LYS A 22 60.88 -14.50 -76.50
C LYS A 22 60.93 -13.44 -75.41
N ARG A 23 61.73 -12.37 -75.61
CA ARG A 23 61.80 -11.23 -74.68
C ARG A 23 60.45 -10.53 -74.53
N THR A 24 59.68 -10.37 -75.62
CA THR A 24 58.31 -9.81 -75.55
C THR A 24 57.37 -10.72 -74.77
N ILE A 25 57.40 -12.03 -74.99
CA ILE A 25 56.61 -13.00 -74.22
C ILE A 25 56.96 -12.94 -72.74
N GLU A 26 58.25 -12.91 -72.39
CA GLU A 26 58.69 -12.79 -70.99
C GLU A 26 58.23 -11.48 -70.34
N ARG A 27 58.32 -10.35 -71.05
CA ARG A 27 57.78 -9.07 -70.57
C ARG A 27 56.27 -9.14 -70.33
N ILE A 28 55.52 -9.75 -71.24
CA ILE A 28 54.07 -9.92 -71.08
C ILE A 28 53.75 -10.82 -69.89
N LYS A 29 54.49 -11.92 -69.71
CA LYS A 29 54.34 -12.82 -68.55
C LYS A 29 54.62 -12.08 -67.24
N GLU A 30 55.69 -11.29 -67.20
CA GLU A 30 56.05 -10.50 -66.02
C GLU A 30 55.03 -9.40 -65.73
N GLN A 31 54.59 -8.67 -66.76
CA GLN A 31 53.50 -7.69 -66.62
C GLN A 31 52.21 -8.33 -66.12
N ASN A 32 51.84 -9.51 -66.65
CA ASN A 32 50.67 -10.25 -66.16
C ASN A 32 50.84 -10.68 -64.69
N ARG A 33 52.03 -11.12 -64.28
CA ARG A 33 52.33 -11.47 -62.88
C ARG A 33 52.16 -10.26 -61.97
N LEU A 34 52.69 -9.10 -62.36
CA LEU A 34 52.56 -7.85 -61.62
C LEU A 34 51.10 -7.37 -61.55
N ILE A 35 50.32 -7.51 -62.63
CA ILE A 35 48.89 -7.21 -62.64
C ILE A 35 48.13 -8.11 -61.66
N GLN A 36 48.43 -9.42 -61.64
CA GLN A 36 47.81 -10.34 -60.70
C GLN A 36 48.16 -9.99 -59.24
N GLN A 37 49.43 -9.70 -58.95
CA GLN A 37 49.85 -9.26 -57.62
C GLN A 37 49.12 -7.99 -57.16
N ARG A 38 48.95 -6.99 -58.03
CA ARG A 38 48.18 -5.78 -57.72
C ARG A 38 46.71 -6.08 -57.42
N LYS A 39 46.06 -6.94 -58.24
CA LYS A 39 44.68 -7.37 -58.01
C LYS A 39 44.50 -8.10 -56.67
N TRP A 40 45.44 -8.97 -56.32
CA TRP A 40 45.45 -9.66 -55.03
C TRP A 40 45.59 -8.68 -53.86
N ALA A 41 46.54 -7.75 -53.92
CA ALA A 41 46.72 -6.73 -52.90
C ALA A 41 45.47 -5.83 -52.71
N GLU A 42 44.79 -5.47 -53.79
CA GLU A 42 43.55 -4.68 -53.74
C GLU A 42 42.41 -5.46 -53.07
N LEU A 43 42.22 -6.74 -53.42
CA LEU A 43 41.22 -7.62 -52.78
C LEU A 43 41.48 -7.78 -51.29
N GLU A 44 42.74 -7.92 -50.89
CA GLU A 44 43.15 -8.07 -49.50
C GLU A 44 42.94 -6.77 -48.70
N GLY A 45 43.20 -5.62 -49.31
CA GLY A 45 42.82 -4.31 -48.77
C GLY A 45 41.31 -4.18 -48.52
N ARG A 46 40.48 -4.57 -49.50
CA ARG A 46 39.01 -4.57 -49.35
C ARG A 46 38.53 -5.51 -48.24
N LYS A 47 39.14 -6.70 -48.11
CA LYS A 47 38.83 -7.65 -47.03
C LYS A 47 39.15 -7.06 -45.65
N ARG A 48 40.27 -6.37 -45.50
CA ARG A 48 40.67 -5.71 -44.24
C ARG A 48 39.68 -4.61 -43.84
N ILE A 49 39.31 -3.73 -44.77
CA ILE A 49 38.32 -2.66 -44.51
C ILE A 49 36.97 -3.27 -44.11
N LYS A 50 36.51 -4.32 -44.83
CA LYS A 50 35.26 -5.00 -44.49
C LYS A 50 35.31 -5.65 -43.10
N ALA A 51 36.43 -6.28 -42.73
CA ALA A 51 36.61 -6.87 -41.41
C ALA A 51 36.61 -5.81 -40.30
N GLN A 52 37.24 -4.66 -40.54
CA GLN A 52 37.26 -3.54 -39.60
C GLN A 52 35.85 -2.97 -39.37
N LEU A 53 35.09 -2.69 -40.43
CA LEU A 53 33.69 -2.23 -40.32
C LEU A 53 32.80 -3.25 -39.58
N LEU A 54 33.04 -4.55 -39.78
CA LEU A 54 32.30 -5.61 -39.10
C LEU A 54 32.63 -5.66 -37.60
N TRP A 55 33.90 -5.40 -37.25
CA TRP A 55 34.35 -5.34 -35.87
C TRP A 55 33.79 -4.11 -35.15
N GLU A 56 33.82 -2.93 -35.78
CA GLU A 56 33.23 -1.69 -35.25
C GLU A 56 31.72 -1.86 -34.96
N LYS A 57 30.97 -2.45 -35.90
CA LYS A 57 29.54 -2.76 -35.68
C LYS A 57 29.29 -3.72 -34.52
N LYS A 58 30.13 -4.75 -34.37
CA LYS A 58 30.01 -5.68 -33.24
C LYS A 58 30.27 -4.98 -31.91
N LEU A 59 31.25 -4.09 -31.87
CA LEU A 59 31.58 -3.32 -30.68
C LEU A 59 30.43 -2.38 -30.25
N GLU A 60 29.79 -1.70 -31.20
CA GLU A 60 28.61 -0.87 -30.91
C GLU A 60 27.42 -1.69 -30.42
N GLN A 61 27.18 -2.85 -31.03
CA GLN A 61 26.14 -3.78 -30.59
C GLN A 61 26.39 -4.23 -29.15
N GLU A 62 27.63 -4.55 -28.79
CA GLU A 62 27.99 -5.00 -27.44
C GLU A 62 27.78 -3.89 -26.41
N LYS A 63 28.23 -2.66 -26.72
CA LYS A 63 27.98 -1.48 -25.87
C LYS A 63 26.49 -1.20 -25.65
N ALA A 64 25.67 -1.31 -26.70
CA ALA A 64 24.23 -1.12 -26.58
C ALA A 64 23.58 -2.20 -25.71
N ARG A 65 24.03 -3.46 -25.83
CA ARG A 65 23.59 -4.56 -24.97
C ARG A 65 23.90 -4.32 -23.51
N GLU A 66 25.13 -3.91 -23.23
CA GLU A 66 25.58 -3.60 -21.88
C GLU A 66 24.78 -2.44 -21.28
N ALA A 67 24.57 -1.36 -22.04
CA ALA A 67 23.79 -0.20 -21.61
C ALA A 67 22.34 -0.58 -21.26
N ILE A 68 21.65 -1.35 -22.13
CA ILE A 68 20.29 -1.83 -21.84
C ILE A 68 20.27 -2.72 -20.60
N THR A 69 21.28 -3.57 -20.43
CA THR A 69 21.38 -4.47 -19.27
C THR A 69 21.54 -3.68 -17.97
N ASN A 70 22.39 -2.66 -17.96
CA ASN A 70 22.58 -1.78 -16.81
C ASN A 70 21.31 -0.98 -16.49
N ALA A 71 20.64 -0.46 -17.52
CA ALA A 71 19.36 0.22 -17.36
C ALA A 71 18.29 -0.70 -16.74
N LYS A 72 18.19 -1.97 -17.19
CA LYS A 72 17.27 -2.97 -16.60
C LYS A 72 17.61 -3.26 -15.14
N ALA A 73 18.89 -3.46 -14.82
CA ALA A 73 19.34 -3.70 -13.45
C ALA A 73 19.06 -2.51 -12.52
N ALA A 74 19.23 -1.28 -13.01
CA ALA A 74 18.91 -0.07 -12.26
C ALA A 74 17.41 0.02 -11.93
N ILE A 75 16.53 -0.37 -12.86
CA ILE A 75 15.09 -0.39 -12.63
C ILE A 75 14.72 -1.44 -11.57
N GLU A 76 15.24 -2.65 -11.70
CA GLU A 76 14.99 -3.75 -10.77
C GLU A 76 15.43 -3.39 -9.34
N GLU A 77 16.61 -2.79 -9.20
CA GLU A 77 17.11 -2.32 -7.90
C GLU A 77 16.15 -1.30 -7.25
N VAL A 78 15.63 -0.37 -8.06
CA VAL A 78 14.68 0.65 -7.59
C VAL A 78 13.35 0.01 -7.17
N GLU A 79 12.84 -0.93 -7.95
CA GLU A 79 11.59 -1.64 -7.64
C GLU A 79 11.68 -2.48 -6.36
N GLU A 80 12.73 -3.28 -6.21
CA GLU A 80 12.92 -4.15 -5.03
C GLU A 80 13.20 -3.35 -3.75
N LYS A 81 14.15 -2.39 -3.80
CA LYS A 81 14.65 -1.75 -2.58
C LYS A 81 13.78 -0.59 -2.11
N THR A 82 13.13 0.13 -3.03
CA THR A 82 12.44 1.38 -2.69
C THR A 82 10.93 1.34 -2.89
N LYS A 83 10.39 0.32 -3.56
CA LYS A 83 8.98 0.28 -3.97
C LYS A 83 8.56 1.59 -4.66
N ALA A 84 9.44 2.16 -5.49
CA ALA A 84 9.24 3.48 -6.10
C ALA A 84 7.95 3.56 -6.91
N SER A 85 7.53 2.44 -7.53
CA SER A 85 6.24 2.32 -8.24
C SER A 85 5.03 2.71 -7.39
N LEU A 86 5.10 2.55 -6.05
CA LEU A 86 4.05 2.96 -5.13
C LEU A 86 4.01 4.49 -4.89
N TYR A 87 5.15 5.16 -5.02
CA TYR A 87 5.32 6.57 -4.63
C TYR A 87 5.43 7.53 -5.82
N VAL A 88 5.88 7.04 -6.98
CA VAL A 88 6.12 7.83 -8.19
C VAL A 88 5.68 7.05 -9.45
N PRO A 89 4.36 6.78 -9.58
CA PRO A 89 3.85 5.95 -10.67
C PRO A 89 4.06 6.58 -12.05
N GLU A 90 4.06 7.91 -12.17
CA GLU A 90 4.25 8.59 -13.46
C GLU A 90 5.67 8.41 -14.02
N ILE A 91 6.70 8.53 -13.16
CA ILE A 91 8.11 8.34 -13.58
C ILE A 91 8.36 6.87 -13.93
N THR A 92 7.82 5.94 -13.12
CA THR A 92 7.93 4.50 -13.36
C THR A 92 7.32 4.11 -14.71
N LYS A 93 6.13 4.66 -15.03
CA LYS A 93 5.49 4.45 -16.33
C LYS A 93 6.37 4.92 -17.48
N LYS A 94 6.92 6.13 -17.38
CA LYS A 94 7.81 6.71 -18.41
C LYS A 94 9.07 5.87 -18.63
N ILE A 95 9.69 5.39 -17.55
CA ILE A 95 10.86 4.49 -17.61
C ILE A 95 10.54 3.23 -18.42
N ASN A 96 9.39 2.58 -18.15
CA ASN A 96 8.99 1.37 -18.86
C ASN A 96 8.70 1.62 -20.36
N GLU A 97 8.10 2.76 -20.71
CA GLU A 97 7.92 3.17 -22.10
C GLU A 97 9.27 3.39 -22.81
N MET A 98 10.22 4.07 -22.16
CA MET A 98 11.56 4.30 -22.70
C MET A 98 12.37 3.02 -22.86
N LEU A 99 12.25 2.09 -21.90
CA LEU A 99 12.90 0.78 -21.98
C LEU A 99 12.39 -0.03 -23.17
N THR A 100 11.08 0.02 -23.41
CA THR A 100 10.45 -0.62 -24.57
C THR A 100 10.99 -0.04 -25.88
N GLU A 101 11.15 1.28 -25.96
CA GLU A 101 11.72 1.95 -27.13
C GLU A 101 13.23 1.68 -27.29
N ALA A 102 13.97 1.51 -26.19
CA ALA A 102 15.39 1.16 -26.21
C ALA A 102 15.60 -0.27 -26.74
N ASP A 103 14.82 -1.24 -26.25
CA ASP A 103 14.82 -2.62 -26.75
C ASP A 103 14.46 -2.67 -28.24
N LYS A 104 13.42 -1.93 -28.65
CA LYS A 104 13.04 -1.82 -30.08
C LYS A 104 14.15 -1.20 -30.94
N SER A 105 14.81 -0.15 -30.45
CA SER A 105 15.92 0.49 -31.15
C SER A 105 17.11 -0.47 -31.31
N PHE A 106 17.37 -1.32 -30.30
CA PHE A 106 18.37 -2.37 -30.38
C PHE A 106 18.05 -3.41 -31.45
N ASP A 107 16.80 -3.86 -31.53
CA ASP A 107 16.33 -4.83 -32.54
C ASP A 107 16.45 -4.27 -33.97
N LEU A 108 16.26 -2.97 -34.14
CA LEU A 108 16.43 -2.25 -35.42
C LEU A 108 17.90 -1.91 -35.75
N ALA A 109 18.85 -2.34 -34.92
CA ALA A 109 20.28 -2.02 -35.02
C ALA A 109 20.58 -0.51 -34.93
N GLU A 110 19.72 0.27 -34.28
CA GLU A 110 19.91 1.70 -33.94
C GLU A 110 20.67 1.82 -32.60
N TYR A 111 21.89 1.28 -32.52
CA TYR A 111 22.62 1.10 -31.27
C TYR A 111 22.92 2.41 -30.52
N GLU A 112 23.24 3.49 -31.23
CA GLU A 112 23.49 4.80 -30.61
C GLU A 112 22.25 5.33 -29.88
N LYS A 113 21.07 5.17 -30.48
CA LYS A 113 19.79 5.55 -29.88
C LYS A 113 19.45 4.68 -28.66
N ALA A 114 19.68 3.37 -28.76
CA ALA A 114 19.49 2.44 -27.65
C ALA A 114 20.39 2.79 -26.45
N ILE A 115 21.66 3.12 -26.69
CA ILE A 115 22.61 3.57 -25.67
C ILE A 115 22.12 4.87 -25.01
N LYS A 116 21.73 5.86 -25.82
CA LYS A 116 21.23 7.15 -25.31
C LYS A 116 20.00 6.96 -24.42
N LEU A 117 19.02 6.18 -24.87
CA LEU A 117 17.82 5.89 -24.08
C LEU A 117 18.16 5.16 -22.78
N SER A 118 19.13 4.25 -22.80
CA SER A 118 19.58 3.52 -21.60
C SER A 118 20.16 4.46 -20.54
N PHE A 119 21.00 5.42 -20.93
CA PHE A 119 21.51 6.43 -19.99
C PHE A 119 20.40 7.35 -19.44
N GLU A 120 19.45 7.76 -20.28
CA GLU A 120 18.30 8.57 -19.82
C GLU A 120 17.41 7.78 -18.84
N ILE A 121 17.25 6.46 -19.06
CA ILE A 121 16.55 5.55 -18.15
C ILE A 121 17.25 5.48 -16.79
N GLU A 122 18.58 5.27 -16.77
CA GLU A 122 19.36 5.23 -15.53
C GLU A 122 19.21 6.54 -14.72
N GLU A 123 19.27 7.69 -15.39
CA GLU A 123 19.09 8.99 -14.74
C GLU A 123 17.68 9.16 -14.16
N LEU A 124 16.64 8.73 -14.89
CA LEU A 124 15.27 8.76 -14.42
C LEU A 124 15.02 7.77 -13.27
N ALA A 125 15.64 6.60 -13.30
CA ALA A 125 15.55 5.60 -12.24
C ALA A 125 16.14 6.15 -10.92
N GLU A 126 17.31 6.80 -10.98
CA GLU A 126 17.90 7.41 -9.79
C GLU A 126 17.07 8.61 -9.28
N LYS A 127 16.50 9.43 -10.17
CA LYS A 127 15.54 10.48 -9.78
C LYS A 127 14.31 9.90 -9.08
N ALA A 128 13.73 8.83 -9.62
CA ALA A 128 12.58 8.15 -9.02
C ALA A 128 12.90 7.60 -7.63
N ARG A 129 14.10 7.01 -7.47
CA ARG A 129 14.60 6.49 -6.20
C ARG A 129 14.71 7.59 -5.13
N LEU A 130 15.37 8.71 -5.47
CA LEU A 130 15.55 9.84 -4.55
C LEU A 130 14.21 10.45 -4.15
N GLU A 131 13.29 10.62 -5.11
CA GLU A 131 11.96 11.15 -4.84
C GLU A 131 11.11 10.20 -3.99
N ALA A 132 11.15 8.89 -4.27
CA ALA A 132 10.47 7.88 -3.46
C ALA A 132 10.99 7.88 -2.01
N SER A 133 12.30 7.97 -1.82
CA SER A 133 12.91 8.08 -0.49
C SER A 133 12.47 9.36 0.23
N ARG A 134 12.49 10.52 -0.45
CA ARG A 134 11.98 11.79 0.08
C ARG A 134 10.50 11.69 0.48
N LYS A 135 9.63 11.15 -0.38
CA LYS A 135 8.20 10.95 -0.11
C LYS A 135 7.97 10.00 1.07
N ALA A 136 8.75 8.94 1.19
CA ALA A 136 8.70 8.02 2.33
C ALA A 136 9.12 8.71 3.64
N GLU A 137 10.19 9.51 3.62
CA GLU A 137 10.63 10.31 4.77
C GLU A 137 9.61 11.39 5.16
N GLU A 138 9.00 12.06 4.18
CA GLU A 138 7.92 13.02 4.41
C GLU A 138 6.71 12.37 5.05
N LYS A 139 6.28 11.20 4.55
CA LYS A 139 5.21 10.39 5.15
C LYS A 139 5.57 9.99 6.58
N LYS A 140 6.81 9.56 6.83
CA LYS A 140 7.30 9.22 8.17
C LYS A 140 7.35 10.43 9.11
N ARG A 141 7.79 11.60 8.62
CA ARG A 141 7.79 12.87 9.36
C ARG A 141 6.36 13.34 9.67
N ARG A 142 5.43 13.20 8.72
CA ARG A 142 4.01 13.51 8.89
C ARG A 142 3.37 12.60 9.94
N ARG A 143 3.60 11.27 9.87
CA ARG A 143 3.20 10.31 10.91
C ARG A 143 3.79 10.63 12.29
N LYS A 144 4.95 11.29 12.36
CA LYS A 144 5.57 11.73 13.62
C LYS A 144 4.93 13.02 14.17
N LYS A 145 4.27 13.81 13.32
CA LYS A 145 3.52 15.03 13.68
C LYS A 145 2.04 14.75 13.97
N GLU A 146 1.48 13.70 13.40
CA GLU A 146 0.12 13.23 13.65
C GLU A 146 0.09 12.38 14.94
N GLY A 147 -0.97 12.56 15.74
CA GLY A 147 -1.28 11.68 16.86
C GLY A 147 -1.94 10.39 16.39
N LYS A 148 -2.33 9.57 17.37
CA LYS A 148 -3.14 8.37 17.19
C LYS A 148 -4.54 8.64 17.72
N TYR A 149 -5.56 8.57 16.88
CA TYR A 149 -6.93 8.50 17.35
C TYR A 149 -7.16 7.10 17.89
N PHE A 150 -7.62 6.98 19.14
CA PHE A 150 -7.77 5.72 19.84
C PHE A 150 -9.25 5.34 19.92
N TYR A 151 -9.60 4.13 19.47
CA TYR A 151 -10.99 3.65 19.39
C TYR A 151 -11.33 2.66 20.50
N CYS A 152 -10.56 1.59 20.64
CA CYS A 152 -10.81 0.53 21.63
C CYS A 152 -9.59 -0.36 21.84
N VAL A 153 -9.66 -1.22 22.85
CA VAL A 153 -8.70 -2.32 23.07
C VAL A 153 -9.38 -3.67 22.86
N ILE A 154 -8.68 -4.61 22.22
CA ILE A 154 -9.15 -5.97 21.90
C ILE A 154 -8.16 -7.04 22.39
N PRO A 155 -8.59 -8.31 22.61
CA PRO A 155 -7.72 -9.41 22.99
C PRO A 155 -6.99 -9.97 21.75
N PHE A 156 -5.96 -9.25 21.29
CA PHE A 156 -5.23 -9.56 20.07
C PHE A 156 -3.73 -9.24 20.23
N SER A 157 -2.86 -9.97 19.55
CA SER A 157 -1.40 -9.85 19.73
C SER A 157 -0.61 -9.49 18.48
N GLU A 158 -1.29 -9.36 17.33
CA GLU A 158 -0.66 -9.14 16.03
C GLU A 158 -0.97 -7.76 15.46
N GLU A 159 -0.15 -7.34 14.49
CA GLU A 159 -0.43 -6.18 13.65
C GLU A 159 -1.43 -6.55 12.55
N LYS A 160 -2.52 -5.80 12.45
CA LYS A 160 -3.62 -6.02 11.51
C LYS A 160 -4.18 -4.68 11.06
N SER A 161 -4.46 -4.56 9.76
CA SER A 161 -5.21 -3.44 9.19
C SER A 161 -6.68 -3.79 9.07
N PHE A 162 -7.54 -2.84 9.35
CA PHE A 162 -9.00 -2.88 9.16
C PHE A 162 -9.44 -2.03 7.96
N GLY A 163 -8.48 -1.50 7.20
CA GLY A 163 -8.73 -0.64 6.05
C GLY A 163 -8.99 0.83 6.41
N ASN A 164 -9.40 1.60 5.40
CA ASN A 164 -9.52 3.07 5.47
C ASN A 164 -10.89 3.53 5.99
N ILE A 165 -11.24 3.04 7.18
CA ILE A 165 -12.54 3.26 7.83
C ILE A 165 -12.47 4.29 8.97
N GLY A 166 -11.28 4.81 9.26
CA GLY A 166 -11.01 5.67 10.41
C GLY A 166 -11.41 7.13 10.20
N MET A 167 -11.03 7.99 11.16
CA MET A 167 -11.26 9.42 11.07
C MET A 167 -10.55 9.99 9.84
N ASN A 168 -11.25 10.80 9.04
CA ASN A 168 -10.75 11.34 7.78
C ASN A 168 -10.36 10.26 6.74
N ASN A 169 -11.00 9.08 6.76
CA ASN A 169 -10.68 7.92 5.93
C ASN A 169 -9.24 7.42 6.10
N ASN A 170 -8.65 7.63 7.28
CA ASN A 170 -7.35 7.08 7.60
C ASN A 170 -7.45 5.56 7.86
N GLU A 171 -6.34 4.87 7.60
CA GLU A 171 -6.19 3.46 7.90
C GLU A 171 -6.36 3.22 9.41
N VAL A 172 -7.22 2.26 9.74
CA VAL A 172 -7.37 1.74 11.10
C VAL A 172 -6.55 0.47 11.24
N TYR A 173 -5.76 0.37 12.30
CA TYR A 173 -4.86 -0.75 12.53
C TYR A 173 -4.63 -1.01 14.02
N THR A 174 -4.07 -2.19 14.33
CA THR A 174 -3.69 -2.56 15.70
C THR A 174 -2.30 -2.07 16.07
N ILE A 175 -2.16 -1.66 17.33
CA ILE A 175 -0.87 -1.57 18.01
C ILE A 175 -0.85 -2.60 19.15
N PRO A 176 -0.15 -3.73 18.97
CA PRO A 176 -0.18 -4.82 19.95
C PRO A 176 0.68 -4.53 21.18
N TYR A 177 0.24 -5.05 22.32
CA TYR A 177 0.93 -5.07 23.60
C TYR A 177 0.57 -6.36 24.36
N ARG A 178 1.49 -7.34 24.34
CA ARG A 178 1.23 -8.70 24.89
C ARG A 178 0.05 -9.35 24.16
N ASP A 179 -0.98 -9.78 24.90
CA ASP A 179 -2.20 -10.42 24.40
C ASP A 179 -3.36 -9.42 24.20
N VAL A 180 -3.09 -8.11 24.22
CA VAL A 180 -4.08 -7.07 23.89
C VAL A 180 -3.55 -6.12 22.82
N ALA A 181 -4.44 -5.51 22.05
CA ALA A 181 -4.08 -4.53 21.03
C ALA A 181 -4.99 -3.32 21.06
N ALA A 182 -4.40 -2.12 20.92
CA ALA A 182 -5.16 -0.90 20.70
C ALA A 182 -5.54 -0.78 19.22
N ILE A 183 -6.81 -0.48 18.94
CA ILE A 183 -7.28 -0.09 17.62
C ILE A 183 -7.13 1.42 17.48
N VAL A 184 -6.35 1.85 16.49
CA VAL A 184 -6.05 3.26 16.25
C VAL A 184 -6.08 3.62 14.78
N SER A 185 -6.16 4.91 14.48
CA SER A 185 -5.78 5.47 13.18
C SER A 185 -4.82 6.64 13.37
N ASP A 186 -4.02 6.93 12.34
CA ASP A 186 -3.28 8.20 12.31
C ASP A 186 -4.28 9.36 12.27
N SER A 187 -4.03 10.44 13.00
CA SER A 187 -4.95 11.59 13.08
C SER A 187 -4.21 12.85 13.53
N PRO A 188 -4.60 14.05 13.06
CA PRO A 188 -4.16 15.30 13.66
C PRO A 188 -4.39 15.30 15.18
N MET A 189 -3.44 15.87 15.94
CA MET A 189 -3.62 16.13 17.36
C MET A 189 -4.55 17.34 17.52
N LYS A 190 -5.84 17.08 17.66
CA LYS A 190 -6.88 18.09 17.85
C LYS A 190 -8.00 17.51 18.70
N ASP A 191 -8.77 18.41 19.30
CA ASP A 191 -10.03 18.05 19.92
C ASP A 191 -11.07 17.83 18.82
N TYR A 192 -11.67 16.65 18.82
CA TYR A 192 -12.71 16.31 17.86
C TYR A 192 -14.06 16.80 18.37
N GLU A 193 -14.71 17.65 17.58
CA GLU A 193 -16.07 18.08 17.86
C GLU A 193 -17.03 16.88 17.81
N LEU A 194 -17.98 16.86 18.76
CA LEU A 194 -19.06 15.88 18.90
C LEU A 194 -20.15 16.12 17.83
N THR A 195 -19.77 15.99 16.56
CA THR A 195 -20.71 16.02 15.43
C THR A 195 -21.30 14.64 15.18
N GLU A 196 -22.47 14.57 14.56
CA GLU A 196 -23.10 13.29 14.18
C GLU A 196 -22.18 12.49 13.25
N ASP A 197 -21.54 13.14 12.29
CA ASP A 197 -20.63 12.50 11.33
C ASP A 197 -19.40 11.89 12.02
N ASN A 198 -18.76 12.62 12.94
CA ASN A 198 -17.60 12.09 13.65
C ASN A 198 -18.00 10.93 14.56
N THR A 199 -19.09 11.08 15.31
CA THR A 199 -19.61 10.02 16.19
C THR A 199 -19.95 8.77 15.38
N ARG A 200 -20.64 8.93 14.25
CA ARG A 200 -20.97 7.80 13.35
C ARG A 200 -19.72 7.09 12.82
N ARG A 201 -18.66 7.82 12.46
CA ARG A 201 -17.39 7.24 12.01
C ARG A 201 -16.71 6.44 13.12
N HIS A 202 -16.65 7.00 14.33
CA HIS A 202 -16.14 6.29 15.50
C HIS A 202 -16.89 4.97 15.73
N GLU A 203 -18.22 5.04 15.75
CA GLU A 203 -19.09 3.87 15.96
C GLU A 203 -18.98 2.83 14.84
N THR A 204 -18.74 3.27 13.60
CA THR A 204 -18.53 2.36 12.47
C THR A 204 -17.28 1.50 12.66
N VAL A 205 -16.17 2.10 13.12
CA VAL A 205 -14.95 1.36 13.44
C VAL A 205 -15.21 0.33 14.53
N LEU A 206 -15.86 0.74 15.64
CA LEU A 206 -16.15 -0.18 16.74
C LEU A 206 -17.03 -1.34 16.30
N ARG A 207 -18.08 -1.09 15.52
CA ARG A 207 -18.98 -2.13 15.02
C ARG A 207 -18.23 -3.17 14.20
N GLN A 208 -17.38 -2.73 13.26
CA GLN A 208 -16.59 -3.64 12.44
C GLN A 208 -15.62 -4.47 13.28
N VAL A 209 -14.96 -3.87 14.27
CA VAL A 209 -14.07 -4.62 15.18
C VAL A 209 -14.86 -5.63 16.03
N MET A 210 -16.06 -5.28 16.46
CA MET A 210 -16.94 -6.13 17.27
C MET A 210 -17.46 -7.38 16.55
N GLU A 211 -17.40 -7.41 15.22
CA GLU A 211 -17.75 -8.60 14.44
C GLU A 211 -16.80 -9.76 14.72
N GLU A 212 -15.52 -9.47 14.97
CA GLU A 212 -14.47 -10.49 15.15
C GLU A 212 -13.91 -10.53 16.58
N HIS A 213 -14.06 -9.45 17.36
CA HIS A 213 -13.40 -9.31 18.64
C HIS A 213 -14.32 -8.77 19.75
N THR A 214 -14.02 -9.16 20.99
CA THR A 214 -14.52 -8.46 22.19
C THR A 214 -13.79 -7.12 22.32
N VAL A 215 -14.53 -6.05 22.63
CA VAL A 215 -13.98 -4.68 22.68
C VAL A 215 -14.12 -4.04 24.05
N VAL A 216 -13.07 -3.36 24.51
CA VAL A 216 -13.14 -2.34 25.58
C VAL A 216 -13.07 -0.99 24.89
N PRO A 217 -14.21 -0.27 24.74
CA PRO A 217 -14.22 1.00 24.05
C PRO A 217 -13.51 2.09 24.87
N VAL A 218 -12.92 3.06 24.18
CA VAL A 218 -12.44 4.30 24.81
C VAL A 218 -13.36 5.46 24.47
N GLU A 219 -13.23 6.57 25.20
CA GLU A 219 -14.10 7.73 24.99
C GLU A 219 -13.90 8.33 23.59
N PHE A 220 -15.00 8.75 22.97
CA PHE A 220 -14.96 9.45 21.70
C PHE A 220 -14.01 10.66 21.78
N GLY A 221 -13.20 10.84 20.73
CA GLY A 221 -12.28 11.97 20.63
C GLY A 221 -10.93 11.74 21.32
N THR A 222 -10.69 10.56 21.90
CA THR A 222 -9.41 10.24 22.54
C THR A 222 -8.27 10.23 21.51
N THR A 223 -7.41 11.25 21.56
CA THR A 223 -6.19 11.34 20.74
C THR A 223 -4.94 11.24 21.60
N ILE A 224 -3.98 10.44 21.14
CA ILE A 224 -2.72 10.16 21.82
C ILE A 224 -1.57 10.67 20.96
N LYS A 225 -0.71 11.53 21.53
CA LYS A 225 0.36 12.23 20.80
C LYS A 225 1.26 11.32 19.95
N ASN A 226 1.54 10.10 20.41
CA ASN A 226 2.31 9.11 19.65
C ASN A 226 2.16 7.71 20.24
N GLU A 227 2.62 6.72 19.47
CA GLU A 227 2.64 5.31 19.85
C GLU A 227 3.41 5.03 21.16
N ARG A 228 4.50 5.75 21.45
CA ARG A 228 5.26 5.54 22.70
C ARG A 228 4.41 5.85 23.93
N ILE A 229 3.62 6.92 23.90
CA ILE A 229 2.69 7.26 24.98
C ILE A 229 1.56 6.23 25.05
N LEU A 230 1.00 5.83 23.92
CA LEU A 230 -0.04 4.80 23.86
C LEU A 230 0.43 3.48 24.48
N ARG A 231 1.62 2.99 24.12
CA ARG A 231 2.22 1.78 24.70
C ARG A 231 2.44 1.90 26.20
N ARG A 232 2.83 3.09 26.69
CA ARG A 232 2.94 3.35 28.15
C ARG A 232 1.57 3.29 28.82
N LEU A 233 0.54 3.80 28.17
CA LEU A 233 -0.84 3.74 28.66
C LEU A 233 -1.33 2.30 28.69
N LEU A 234 -1.18 1.54 27.61
CA LEU A 234 -1.55 0.11 27.54
C LEU A 234 -0.85 -0.70 28.62
N ARG A 235 0.44 -0.43 28.88
CA ARG A 235 1.18 -1.07 29.97
C ARG A 235 0.56 -0.82 31.35
N LYS A 236 0.16 0.43 31.63
CA LYS A 236 -0.47 0.79 32.91
C LYS A 236 -1.89 0.25 33.03
N ALA A 237 -2.60 0.21 31.90
CA ALA A 237 -3.98 -0.24 31.82
C ALA A 237 -4.14 -1.76 31.68
N TYR A 238 -3.04 -2.50 31.58
CA TYR A 238 -3.05 -3.89 31.13
C TYR A 238 -3.96 -4.80 31.97
N ASP A 239 -3.73 -4.87 33.28
CA ASP A 239 -4.51 -5.77 34.15
C ASP A 239 -6.00 -5.35 34.21
N PRO A 240 -6.34 -4.07 34.44
CA PRO A 240 -7.73 -3.62 34.33
C PRO A 240 -8.36 -3.97 32.97
N THR A 241 -7.67 -3.72 31.86
CA THR A 241 -8.22 -3.94 30.52
C THR A 241 -8.52 -5.43 30.30
N ARG A 242 -7.67 -6.34 30.78
CA ARG A 242 -7.97 -7.77 30.74
C ARG A 242 -9.16 -8.15 31.61
N GLU A 243 -9.34 -7.55 32.78
CA GLU A 243 -10.55 -7.75 33.60
C GLU A 243 -11.81 -7.30 32.86
N CYS A 244 -11.80 -6.10 32.26
CA CYS A 244 -12.92 -5.60 31.46
C CYS A 244 -13.20 -6.50 30.25
N LEU A 245 -12.18 -6.93 29.51
CA LEU A 245 -12.33 -7.83 28.38
C LEU A 245 -13.01 -9.15 28.78
N LYS A 246 -12.64 -9.72 29.94
CA LYS A 246 -13.32 -10.91 30.48
C LYS A 246 -14.76 -10.64 30.89
N LEU A 247 -15.04 -9.46 31.45
CA LEU A 247 -16.37 -9.08 31.91
C LEU A 247 -17.37 -9.02 30.75
N VAL A 248 -16.94 -8.41 29.65
CA VAL A 248 -17.77 -8.09 28.47
C VAL A 248 -17.58 -9.07 27.31
N ASP A 249 -16.94 -10.22 27.57
CA ASP A 249 -16.66 -11.21 26.55
C ASP A 249 -17.96 -11.75 25.92
N ASN A 250 -18.06 -11.69 24.59
CA ASN A 250 -19.26 -12.01 23.82
C ASN A 250 -20.54 -11.25 24.24
N MET A 251 -20.38 -10.10 24.89
CA MET A 251 -21.47 -9.23 25.30
C MET A 251 -21.60 -8.01 24.39
N VAL A 252 -22.78 -7.42 24.39
CA VAL A 252 -23.08 -6.12 23.78
C VAL A 252 -23.86 -5.26 24.77
N GLU A 253 -23.82 -3.96 24.55
CA GLU A 253 -24.69 -3.02 25.26
C GLU A 253 -25.95 -2.74 24.45
N LEU A 254 -27.10 -2.85 25.10
CA LEU A 254 -28.42 -2.50 24.57
C LEU A 254 -29.03 -1.40 25.42
N GLY A 255 -29.43 -0.30 24.79
CA GLY A 255 -30.06 0.84 25.46
C GLY A 255 -31.57 0.80 25.31
N VAL A 256 -32.29 0.99 26.43
CA VAL A 256 -33.76 1.13 26.45
C VAL A 256 -34.12 2.44 27.14
N LYS A 257 -34.89 3.27 26.45
CA LYS A 257 -35.52 4.47 27.03
C LYS A 257 -37.02 4.33 26.97
N ALA A 258 -37.71 4.59 28.07
CA ALA A 258 -39.17 4.66 28.09
C ALA A 258 -39.61 6.11 28.16
N VAL A 259 -40.27 6.60 27.12
CA VAL A 259 -40.74 8.00 27.01
C VAL A 259 -42.26 8.03 26.99
N LEU A 260 -42.89 8.89 27.78
CA LEU A 260 -44.33 9.05 27.80
C LEU A 260 -44.85 9.65 26.48
N ASN A 261 -45.79 8.96 25.82
CA ASN A 261 -46.41 9.42 24.58
C ASN A 261 -47.03 10.81 24.71
N GLU A 262 -46.82 11.66 23.70
CA GLU A 262 -47.17 13.09 23.71
C GLU A 262 -48.63 13.36 24.11
N ASP A 263 -49.53 12.49 23.67
CA ASP A 263 -50.98 12.57 23.92
C ASP A 263 -51.38 12.35 25.40
N ILE A 264 -50.45 11.88 26.23
CA ILE A 264 -50.70 11.60 27.64
C ILE A 264 -50.15 12.74 28.49
N VAL A 265 -51.07 13.41 29.18
CA VAL A 265 -50.80 14.62 29.99
C VAL A 265 -50.43 14.28 31.42
N PHE A 266 -50.98 13.20 31.98
CA PHE A 266 -50.78 12.83 33.38
C PHE A 266 -50.68 11.32 33.56
N VAL A 267 -49.72 10.90 34.36
CA VAL A 267 -49.60 9.53 34.86
C VAL A 267 -49.39 9.59 36.36
N ASP A 268 -50.18 8.84 37.10
CA ASP A 268 -50.05 8.71 38.54
C ASP A 268 -48.64 8.21 38.94
N HIS A 269 -48.09 8.74 40.02
CA HIS A 269 -46.74 8.40 40.50
C HIS A 269 -46.61 6.91 40.88
N GLY A 270 -47.67 6.30 41.41
CA GLY A 270 -47.70 4.86 41.71
C GLY A 270 -47.59 4.03 40.44
N LYS A 271 -48.43 4.33 39.45
CA LYS A 271 -48.39 3.67 38.12
C LYS A 271 -47.04 3.84 37.42
N ARG A 272 -46.41 5.02 37.53
CA ARG A 272 -45.06 5.27 36.99
C ARG A 272 -44.02 4.37 37.64
N LYS A 273 -44.02 4.22 38.97
CA LYS A 273 -43.06 3.35 39.66
C LYS A 273 -43.28 1.88 39.33
N GLU A 274 -44.55 1.46 39.28
CA GLU A 274 -44.92 0.09 38.94
C GLU A 274 -44.45 -0.29 37.53
N CYS A 275 -44.71 0.55 36.52
CA CYS A 275 -44.29 0.24 35.15
C CYS A 275 -42.76 0.22 35.00
N ILE A 276 -42.03 1.14 35.66
CA ILE A 276 -40.56 1.13 35.64
C ILE A 276 -40.02 -0.16 36.29
N SER A 277 -40.58 -0.56 37.44
CA SER A 277 -40.15 -1.77 38.15
C SER A 277 -40.43 -3.03 37.36
N ASP A 278 -41.58 -3.11 36.68
CA ASP A 278 -41.94 -4.25 35.83
C ASP A 278 -41.03 -4.34 34.59
N ILE A 279 -40.82 -3.22 33.89
CA ILE A 279 -39.92 -3.15 32.71
C ILE A 279 -38.51 -3.56 33.11
N LEU A 280 -37.95 -2.98 34.17
CA LEU A 280 -36.61 -3.33 34.65
C LEU A 280 -36.54 -4.78 35.11
N GLY A 281 -37.53 -5.24 35.87
CA GLY A 281 -37.62 -6.60 36.35
C GLY A 281 -37.59 -7.61 35.20
N SER A 282 -38.41 -7.39 34.18
CA SER A 282 -38.47 -8.29 33.02
C SER A 282 -37.16 -8.29 32.23
N LEU A 283 -36.64 -7.11 31.86
CA LEU A 283 -35.41 -6.98 31.07
C LEU A 283 -34.17 -7.49 31.81
N ASN A 284 -34.11 -7.35 33.13
CA ASN A 284 -33.01 -7.88 33.94
C ASN A 284 -32.92 -9.42 33.90
N THR A 285 -34.02 -10.13 33.64
CA THR A 285 -33.96 -11.60 33.46
C THR A 285 -33.21 -12.02 32.20
N ARG A 286 -33.04 -11.09 31.25
CA ARG A 286 -32.38 -11.29 29.95
C ARG A 286 -31.04 -10.55 29.85
N ALA A 287 -30.59 -9.90 30.92
CA ALA A 287 -29.33 -9.15 30.95
C ALA A 287 -28.44 -9.64 32.09
N LYS A 288 -27.13 -9.63 31.86
CA LYS A 288 -26.13 -9.97 32.89
C LYS A 288 -25.97 -8.85 33.90
N GLN A 289 -26.06 -7.60 33.43
CA GLN A 289 -25.98 -6.39 34.24
C GLN A 289 -26.85 -5.30 33.61
N ALA A 290 -27.31 -4.37 34.44
CA ALA A 290 -28.02 -3.18 33.99
C ALA A 290 -27.51 -1.94 34.73
N VAL A 291 -27.48 -0.82 34.03
CA VAL A 291 -27.12 0.50 34.56
C VAL A 291 -28.21 1.48 34.18
N THR A 292 -28.81 2.13 35.18
CA THR A 292 -29.76 3.22 34.95
C THR A 292 -29.02 4.55 34.83
N GLY A 293 -29.34 5.34 33.82
CA GLY A 293 -28.86 6.70 33.63
C GLY A 293 -29.83 7.75 34.13
N ASP A 294 -29.42 9.01 34.02
CA ASP A 294 -30.22 10.14 34.49
C ASP A 294 -31.49 10.34 33.68
N LEU A 295 -32.55 10.80 34.37
CA LEU A 295 -33.82 11.19 33.79
C LEU A 295 -33.83 12.72 33.63
N PHE A 296 -33.48 13.18 32.44
CA PHE A 296 -33.37 14.62 32.12
C PHE A 296 -34.68 15.26 31.63
N SER A 297 -35.80 14.53 31.70
CA SER A 297 -37.13 15.01 31.32
C SER A 297 -38.19 14.30 32.15
N ASP A 298 -39.25 15.01 32.54
CA ASP A 298 -40.39 14.44 33.27
C ASP A 298 -41.10 13.35 32.47
N ARG A 299 -41.03 13.42 31.13
CA ARG A 299 -41.57 12.42 30.20
C ARG A 299 -40.68 11.19 30.06
N LEU A 300 -39.41 11.25 30.46
CA LEU A 300 -38.49 10.12 30.41
C LEU A 300 -38.64 9.30 31.69
N PHE A 301 -39.28 8.15 31.57
CA PHE A 301 -39.60 7.27 32.69
C PHE A 301 -38.43 6.33 32.99
N LEU A 302 -37.73 5.87 31.96
CA LEU A 302 -36.58 4.99 32.07
C LEU A 302 -35.50 5.42 31.08
N ASN A 303 -34.26 5.38 31.52
CA ASN A 303 -33.07 5.46 30.68
C ASN A 303 -32.10 4.41 31.23
N ALA A 304 -31.95 3.28 30.55
CA ALA A 304 -31.12 2.19 31.03
C ALA A 304 -30.32 1.53 29.91
N SER A 305 -29.11 1.11 30.27
CA SER A 305 -28.25 0.26 29.45
C SER A 305 -28.19 -1.13 30.06
N PHE A 306 -28.18 -2.15 29.21
CA PHE A 306 -28.16 -3.56 29.58
C PHE A 306 -26.98 -4.25 28.90
N LEU A 307 -26.22 -5.05 29.67
CA LEU A 307 -25.16 -5.91 29.15
C LEU A 307 -25.76 -7.28 28.86
N VAL A 308 -25.78 -7.65 27.58
CA VAL A 308 -26.51 -8.83 27.08
C VAL A 308 -25.56 -9.69 26.25
N ASN A 309 -25.67 -11.02 26.34
CA ASN A 309 -24.91 -11.89 25.45
C ASN A 309 -25.31 -11.64 24.00
N LYS A 310 -24.36 -11.71 23.07
CA LYS A 310 -24.63 -11.54 21.64
C LYS A 310 -25.72 -12.49 21.11
N GLU A 311 -25.78 -13.71 21.63
CA GLU A 311 -26.80 -14.70 21.26
C GLU A 311 -28.21 -14.38 21.78
N ASP A 312 -28.30 -13.65 22.89
CA ASP A 312 -29.57 -13.31 23.55
C ASP A 312 -30.21 -12.01 23.01
N ILE A 313 -29.56 -11.31 22.07
CA ILE A 313 -30.06 -10.03 21.52
C ILE A 313 -31.49 -10.16 20.99
N ASN A 314 -31.80 -11.26 20.29
CA ASN A 314 -33.13 -11.48 19.73
C ASN A 314 -34.17 -11.72 20.84
N ALA A 315 -33.82 -12.47 21.88
CA ALA A 315 -34.70 -12.71 23.02
C ALA A 315 -34.97 -11.41 23.79
N PHE A 316 -33.93 -10.61 24.03
CA PHE A 316 -34.04 -9.29 24.66
C PHE A 316 -34.91 -8.34 23.82
N SER A 317 -34.69 -8.29 22.50
CA SER A 317 -35.48 -7.44 21.60
C SER A 317 -36.97 -7.83 21.58
N ASN A 318 -37.27 -9.12 21.63
CA ASN A 318 -38.66 -9.59 21.71
C ASN A 318 -39.31 -9.21 23.05
N GLU A 319 -38.58 -9.29 24.16
CA GLU A 319 -39.08 -8.84 25.46
C GLU A 319 -39.42 -7.34 25.47
N VAL A 320 -38.57 -6.50 24.86
CA VAL A 320 -38.85 -5.06 24.70
C VAL A 320 -40.13 -4.83 23.88
N LYS A 321 -40.37 -5.63 22.83
CA LYS A 321 -41.62 -5.55 22.04
C LYS A 321 -42.85 -5.93 22.87
N SER A 322 -42.77 -7.02 23.63
CA SER A 322 -43.86 -7.44 24.53
C SER A 322 -44.17 -6.37 25.60
N LEU A 323 -43.14 -5.71 26.14
CA LEU A 323 -43.32 -4.58 27.07
C LEU A 323 -43.91 -3.35 26.39
N GLN A 324 -43.56 -3.06 25.13
CA GLN A 324 -44.16 -1.98 24.35
C GLN A 324 -45.66 -2.22 24.12
N GLU A 325 -46.08 -3.46 23.88
CA GLU A 325 -47.49 -3.85 23.76
C GLU A 325 -48.23 -3.76 25.11
N LYS A 326 -47.58 -4.18 26.20
CA LYS A 326 -48.12 -4.11 27.57
C LYS A 326 -48.33 -2.67 28.03
N TYR A 327 -47.46 -1.74 27.62
CA TYR A 327 -47.48 -0.34 28.03
C TYR A 327 -47.64 0.62 26.85
N PRO A 328 -48.83 0.69 26.21
CA PRO A 328 -49.07 1.54 25.03
C PRO A 328 -49.00 3.04 25.35
N MET A 329 -48.99 3.41 26.64
CA MET A 329 -48.77 4.77 27.11
C MET A 329 -47.31 5.24 26.97
N LEU A 330 -46.37 4.31 26.85
CA LEU A 330 -44.95 4.59 26.71
C LEU A 330 -44.49 4.29 25.29
N LYS A 331 -43.54 5.06 24.80
CA LYS A 331 -42.70 4.75 23.65
C LYS A 331 -41.37 4.22 24.16
N LEU A 332 -41.14 2.93 23.96
CA LEU A 332 -39.88 2.27 24.26
C LEU A 332 -38.92 2.46 23.07
N LEU A 333 -37.90 3.29 23.27
CA LEU A 333 -36.80 3.47 22.32
C LEU A 333 -35.72 2.45 22.64
N TYR A 334 -35.50 1.55 21.69
CA TYR A 334 -34.47 0.52 21.75
C TYR A 334 -33.31 0.88 20.83
N SER A 335 -32.08 0.74 21.30
CA SER A 335 -30.86 1.06 20.53
C SER A 335 -29.74 0.06 20.82
N GLY A 336 -28.88 -0.17 19.83
CA GLY A 336 -27.76 -1.11 19.90
C GLY A 336 -27.77 -2.08 18.71
N PRO A 337 -26.88 -3.07 18.68
CA PRO A 337 -25.86 -3.36 19.69
C PRO A 337 -24.72 -2.33 19.69
N TRP A 338 -24.41 -1.81 20.88
CA TRP A 338 -23.31 -0.89 21.09
C TRP A 338 -22.11 -1.59 21.74
N ALA A 339 -20.93 -0.99 21.61
CA ALA A 339 -19.80 -1.33 22.46
C ALA A 339 -20.17 -1.06 23.94
N PRO A 340 -19.64 -1.83 24.90
CA PRO A 340 -20.08 -1.81 26.30
C PRO A 340 -19.53 -0.63 27.11
N TYR A 341 -19.79 0.61 26.65
CA TYR A 341 -19.30 1.85 27.27
C TYR A 341 -19.71 1.99 28.73
N ASN A 342 -20.95 1.60 29.09
CA ASN A 342 -21.46 1.77 30.46
C ASN A 342 -20.99 0.70 31.45
N PHE A 343 -20.36 -0.38 30.96
CA PHE A 343 -19.98 -1.56 31.74
C PHE A 343 -18.46 -1.73 31.88
N VAL A 344 -17.67 -0.97 31.13
CA VAL A 344 -16.22 -0.89 31.32
C VAL A 344 -15.90 0.24 32.30
N TYR A 345 -15.09 -0.06 33.31
CA TYR A 345 -14.76 0.89 34.39
C TYR A 345 -13.43 1.63 34.13
N ILE A 346 -12.86 1.43 32.95
CA ILE A 346 -11.61 2.05 32.52
C ILE A 346 -11.97 3.20 31.60
N LYS A 347 -11.67 4.42 32.03
CA LYS A 347 -11.68 5.59 31.18
C LYS A 347 -10.27 5.86 30.71
N ILE A 348 -10.03 5.65 29.43
CA ILE A 348 -8.79 6.06 28.79
C ILE A 348 -9.07 7.36 28.06
N GLY A 349 -8.55 8.47 28.59
CA GLY A 349 -8.64 9.79 27.98
C GLY A 349 -7.27 10.33 27.59
N ALA A 350 -7.25 11.48 26.90
CA ALA A 350 -6.02 12.14 26.46
C ALA A 350 -5.11 12.57 27.63
N GLU A 351 -5.69 12.89 28.79
CA GLU A 351 -4.97 13.35 30.00
C GLU A 351 -4.47 12.20 30.89
N GLY A 352 -4.91 10.96 30.66
CA GLY A 352 -4.51 9.81 31.48
C GLY A 352 -5.54 8.70 31.55
N MET A 353 -5.33 7.80 32.52
CA MET A 353 -6.23 6.69 32.80
C MET A 353 -7.00 6.99 34.09
N GLY A 354 -8.33 7.01 34.00
CA GLY A 354 -9.22 6.95 35.15
C GLY A 354 -9.72 5.51 35.35
N ILE A 355 -9.64 5.01 36.57
CA ILE A 355 -10.25 3.72 36.95
C ILE A 355 -11.38 4.06 37.90
N THR A 356 -12.61 3.73 37.51
CA THR A 356 -13.80 3.99 38.33
C THR A 356 -14.63 2.72 38.39
N LYS A 357 -14.26 1.79 39.28
CA LYS A 357 -15.10 0.60 39.55
C LYS A 357 -16.44 1.09 40.09
N LYS A 358 -17.51 0.87 39.31
CA LYS A 358 -18.89 1.13 39.73
C LYS A 358 -19.36 0.05 40.67
#